data_AF-A0A5J4Q9G9-F1
#
_entry.id   AF-A0A5J4Q9G9-F1
#
_cell.length_a   1.000
_cell.length_b   1.000
_cell.length_c   1.000
_cell.angle_alpha   90.00
_cell.angle_beta   90.00
_cell.angle_gamma   90.00
#
_symmetry.space_group_name_H-M   'P 1'
#
loop_
_entity.id
_entity.type
_entity.pdbx_description
1 polymer ?
#
loop_
_entity_poly.entity_id
_entity_poly.type
_entity_poly.pdbx_seq_one_letter_code
_entity_poly.pdbx_strand_id
1 'polypeptide(L)' 'GYERYFVNAQGRNITDDHLFINRIIRIPCIDIIPDEGEDGFGSFWHTTNDTMEVIDKSTLKAVGQTVLAVIYSEF' A
#
# COMPACT_ATOMS: atom_id res chain seq x y z
N GLY A 1 9.60 -11.09 8.03
CA GLY A 1 9.17 -9.96 8.86
C GLY A 1 7.98 -9.29 8.20
N TYR A 2 7.03 -8.76 8.98
CA TYR A 2 5.80 -8.09 8.52
C TYR A 2 4.84 -8.92 7.66
N GLU A 3 4.92 -10.25 7.69
CA GLU A 3 4.07 -11.19 6.91
C GLU A 3 2.56 -11.00 7.15
N ARG A 4 2.19 -10.48 8.33
CA ARG A 4 0.81 -10.14 8.65
C ARG A 4 0.27 -8.90 7.92
N TYR A 5 1.15 -8.03 7.44
CA TYR A 5 0.80 -6.83 6.65
C TYR A 5 0.92 -7.12 5.15
N PHE A 6 1.94 -7.87 4.75
CA PHE A 6 2.21 -8.21 3.35
C PHE A 6 1.92 -9.70 3.10
N VAL A 7 0.64 -10.04 3.03
CA VAL A 7 0.19 -11.41 2.74
C VAL A 7 0.48 -11.72 1.27
N ASN A 8 1.20 -12.83 1.01
CA ASN A 8 1.47 -13.28 -0.35
C ASN A 8 0.22 -13.96 -0.95
N ALA A 9 -0.72 -13.14 -1.39
CA ALA A 9 -1.94 -13.54 -2.05
C ALA A 9 -2.23 -12.57 -3.20
N GLN A 10 -3.03 -13.02 -4.17
CA GLN A 10 -3.50 -12.13 -5.23
C GLN A 10 -4.51 -11.13 -4.64
N GLY A 11 -4.14 -9.85 -4.65
CA GLY A 11 -5.04 -8.75 -4.28
C GLY A 11 -5.95 -8.31 -5.42
N ARG A 12 -6.66 -7.21 -5.19
CA ARG A 12 -7.55 -6.56 -6.16
C ARG A 12 -6.79 -5.71 -7.18
N ASN A 13 -7.42 -5.47 -8.33
CA ASN A 13 -6.93 -4.50 -9.32
C ASN A 13 -7.52 -3.11 -9.03
N ILE A 14 -6.67 -2.15 -8.67
CA ILE A 14 -7.07 -0.77 -8.36
C ILE A 14 -6.47 0.16 -9.41
N THR A 15 -7.27 1.11 -9.90
CA THR A 15 -6.76 2.21 -10.73
C THR A 15 -6.20 3.29 -9.81
N ASP A 16 -4.89 3.45 -9.83
CA ASP A 16 -4.17 4.48 -9.07
C ASP A 16 -3.03 5.06 -9.92
N ASP A 17 -2.26 5.99 -9.37
CA ASP A 17 -1.19 6.73 -10.07
C ASP A 17 -0.17 5.81 -10.75
N HIS A 18 0.15 4.67 -10.12
CA HIS A 18 1.07 3.67 -10.67
C HIS A 18 0.64 3.22 -12.08
N LEU A 19 -0.66 3.16 -12.38
CA LEU A 19 -1.17 2.77 -13.69
C LEU A 19 -0.68 3.71 -14.79
N PHE A 20 -0.75 5.02 -14.54
CA PHE A 20 -0.36 6.04 -15.51
C PHE A 20 1.17 6.15 -15.62
N ILE A 21 1.89 5.96 -14.52
CA ILE A 21 3.37 5.86 -14.52
C ILE A 21 3.81 4.69 -15.42
N ASN A 22 3.22 3.51 -15.22
CA ASN A 22 3.51 2.33 -16.03
C ASN A 22 3.12 2.51 -17.52
N ARG A 23 1.97 3.14 -17.81
CA ARG A 23 1.45 3.24 -19.19
C ARG A 23 2.07 4.36 -20.01
N ILE A 24 2.31 5.52 -19.41
CA ILE A 24 2.75 6.74 -20.11
C ILE A 24 4.28 6.82 -20.09
N ILE A 25 4.86 6.81 -18.89
CA ILE A 25 6.30 7.01 -18.68
C ILE A 25 7.09 5.70 -18.80
N ARG A 26 6.41 4.54 -18.75
CA ARG A 26 7.00 3.19 -18.93
C ARG A 26 8.02 2.81 -17.85
N ILE A 27 7.86 3.33 -16.64
CA ILE A 27 8.64 2.91 -15.47
C ILE A 27 7.83 1.87 -14.71
N PRO A 28 8.38 0.67 -14.44
CA PRO A 28 7.74 -0.31 -13.57
C PRO A 28 7.46 0.30 -12.20
N CYS A 29 6.19 0.41 -11.86
CA CYS A 29 5.73 1.04 -10.63
C CYS A 29 4.70 0.15 -9.95
N ILE A 30 4.88 -0.08 -8.65
CA ILE A 30 3.94 -0.82 -7.82
C ILE A 30 3.18 0.14 -6.91
N ASP A 31 2.10 -0.35 -6.33
CA ASP A 31 1.31 0.34 -5.34
C ASP A 31 1.29 -0.46 -4.04
N ILE A 32 1.50 0.23 -2.90
CA ILE A 32 1.40 -0.35 -1.56
C ILE A 32 0.17 0.26 -0.92
N ILE A 33 -0.95 -0.44 -1.07
CA ILE A 33 -2.29 0.01 -0.68
C ILE A 33 -2.97 -1.07 0.18
N PRO A 34 -3.83 -0.70 1.16
CA PRO A 34 -4.62 -1.67 1.90
C PRO A 34 -5.49 -2.51 0.96
N ASP A 35 -5.75 -3.76 1.34
CA ASP A 35 -6.71 -4.63 0.66
C ASP A 35 -7.72 -5.11 1.70
N GLU A 36 -8.66 -4.23 2.04
CA GLU A 36 -9.62 -4.42 3.13
C GLU A 36 -11.07 -4.34 2.64
N GLY A 37 -12.01 -4.91 3.41
CA GLY A 37 -13.44 -4.83 3.11
C GLY A 37 -13.83 -5.45 1.76
N GLU A 38 -15.03 -5.12 1.27
CA GLU A 38 -15.53 -5.58 -0.03
C GLU A 38 -14.94 -4.75 -1.18
N ASP A 39 -14.81 -3.44 -0.98
CA ASP A 39 -14.36 -2.46 -1.97
C ASP A 39 -12.83 -2.37 -2.12
N GLY A 40 -12.07 -3.09 -1.29
CA GLY A 40 -10.61 -3.07 -1.30
C GLY A 40 -9.98 -1.98 -0.44
N PHE A 41 -10.77 -1.14 0.23
CA PHE A 41 -10.29 -0.08 1.10
C PHE A 41 -10.77 -0.27 2.55
N GLY A 42 -10.05 0.34 3.49
CA GLY A 42 -10.50 0.39 4.88
C GLY A 42 -11.82 1.14 5.01
N SER A 43 -12.63 0.80 6.02
CA SER A 43 -13.98 1.37 6.22
C SER A 43 -14.02 2.89 6.45
N PHE A 44 -12.86 3.51 6.64
CA PHE A 44 -12.68 4.95 6.79
C PHE A 44 -12.55 5.70 5.46
N TRP A 45 -12.23 5.00 4.36
CA TRP A 45 -11.95 5.61 3.05
C TRP A 45 -13.11 6.48 2.54
N HIS A 46 -12.79 7.73 2.16
CA HIS A 46 -13.77 8.74 1.71
C HIS A 46 -14.90 9.02 2.70
N THR A 47 -14.65 8.88 4.00
CA THR A 47 -15.59 9.25 5.06
C THR A 47 -15.03 10.36 5.93
N THR A 48 -15.88 10.96 6.77
CA THR A 48 -15.43 11.88 7.82
C THR A 48 -14.68 11.19 8.97
N ASN A 49 -14.57 9.85 8.94
CA ASN A 49 -13.86 9.05 9.93
C ASN A 49 -12.42 8.71 9.50
N ASP A 50 -11.97 9.21 8.34
CA ASP A 50 -10.56 9.19 7.96
C ASP A 50 -9.81 10.27 8.75
N THR A 51 -9.49 9.93 10.00
CA THR A 51 -8.93 10.83 11.00
C THR A 51 -7.71 10.20 11.68
N MET A 52 -7.06 10.92 12.59
CA MET A 52 -5.85 10.40 13.27
C MET A 52 -6.12 9.15 14.11
N GLU A 53 -7.37 8.91 14.50
CA GLU A 53 -7.81 7.77 15.27
C GLU A 53 -7.66 6.43 14.52
N VAL A 54 -7.70 6.43 13.18
CA VAL A 54 -7.50 5.21 12.37
C VAL A 54 -6.03 4.95 12.01
N ILE A 55 -5.13 5.88 12.33
CA ILE A 55 -3.71 5.76 12.02
C ILE A 55 -2.98 4.92 13.08
N ASP A 56 -2.40 3.79 12.66
CA ASP A 56 -1.53 2.97 13.50
C ASP A 56 -0.04 3.13 13.12
N LYS A 57 0.78 3.51 14.10
CA LYS A 57 2.25 3.59 13.97
C LYS A 57 2.89 2.26 13.60
N SER A 58 2.27 1.14 13.98
CA SER A 58 2.74 -0.20 13.65
C SER A 58 2.67 -0.45 12.12
N THR A 59 1.59 -0.01 11.48
CA THR A 59 1.40 -0.06 10.02
C THR A 59 2.41 0.84 9.31
N LEU A 60 2.58 2.09 9.79
CA LEU A 60 3.59 3.02 9.25
C LEU A 60 5.00 2.42 9.33
N LYS A 61 5.35 1.78 10.46
CA LYS A 61 6.64 1.14 10.65
C LYS A 61 6.82 -0.06 9.71
N ALA A 62 5.79 -0.88 9.51
CA ALA A 62 5.84 -2.03 8.62
C ALA A 62 6.12 -1.61 7.17
N VAL A 63 5.35 -0.66 6.64
CA VAL A 63 5.55 -0.13 5.27
C VAL A 63 6.91 0.53 5.13
N GLY A 64 7.22 1.47 6.04
CA GLY A 64 8.46 2.24 5.95
C GLY A 64 9.72 1.36 6.05
N GLN A 65 9.73 0.37 6.94
CA GLN A 65 10.89 -0.54 7.05
C GLN A 65 11.03 -1.46 5.84
N THR A 66 9.94 -1.97 5.29
CA THR A 66 10.00 -2.81 4.08
C THR A 66 10.56 -2.02 2.89
N VAL A 67 10.05 -0.80 2.65
CA VAL A 67 10.55 0.05 1.56
C VAL A 67 12.02 0.40 1.77
N LEU A 68 12.41 0.80 2.99
CA LEU A 68 13.81 1.05 3.33
C LEU A 68 14.68 -0.18 3.08
N ALA A 69 14.25 -1.36 3.51
CA ALA A 69 15.01 -2.59 3.31
C ALA A 69 15.24 -2.87 1.82
N VAL A 70 14.25 -2.65 0.95
CA VAL A 70 14.42 -2.79 -0.50
C VAL A 70 15.43 -1.77 -1.02
N ILE A 71 15.22 -0.47 -0.83
CA ILE A 71 16.09 0.55 -1.46
C ILE A 71 17.54 0.52 -0.95
N TYR A 72 17.78 0.02 0.27
CA TYR A 72 19.13 -0.16 0.81
C TYR A 72 19.76 -1.52 0.45
N SER A 73 19.01 -2.43 -0.17
CA SER A 73 19.50 -3.74 -0.63
C SER A 73 19.69 -3.81 -2.15
N GLU A 74 19.09 -2.90 -2.91
CA GLU A 74 19.30 -2.77 -4.35
C GLU A 74 20.62 -2.01 -4.64
N PHE A 75 21.61 -2.71 -5.19
CA PHE A 75 22.88 -2.16 -5.69
C PHE A 75 23.23 -2.75 -7.05
#